data_AF-A0A946ZJM4-F1
#
_entry.id   AF-A0A946ZJM4-F1
#
_cell.length_a   1.000
_cell.length_b   1.000
_cell.length_c   1.000
_cell.angle_alpha   90.00
_cell.angle_beta   90.00
_cell.angle_gamma   90.00
#
_symmetry.space_group_name_H-M   'P 1'
#
loop_
_entity.id
_entity.type
_entity.pdbx_description
1 polymer ?
#
loop_
_entity_poly.entity_id
_entity_poly.type
_entity_poly.pdbx_seq_one_letter_code
_entity_poly.pdbx_strand_id
1 'polypeptide(L)'
;LLKKGYQNWYLGRLKCIHYKGESSVRNKVYLKRFYGAMHIFYKKHFKPNPLFNVMVKLGISLLPLIRKEPKTRPVELKKGLFFGKQLPEGFSDKDALHYDLSDSMVKPNPHTKAVYEAEHFSFEEIITQFEQNASIPDLMMMIKPSDARFMVGSHDRNSRGAVESF
;
A
#
# COMPACT_ATOMS: atom_id res chain seq x y z
N LEU A 1 3.99 26.88 1.20
CA LEU A 1 3.06 27.27 0.12
C LEU A 1 2.30 28.53 0.53
N LEU A 2 1.32 28.43 1.44
CA LEU A 2 0.46 29.56 1.83
C LEU A 2 1.22 30.81 2.34
N LYS A 3 2.26 30.63 3.17
CA LYS A 3 3.10 31.75 3.66
C LYS A 3 3.86 32.52 2.55
N LYS A 4 3.96 31.96 1.34
CA LYS A 4 4.57 32.60 0.17
C LYS A 4 3.52 33.11 -0.83
N GLY A 5 2.24 33.16 -0.45
CA GLY A 5 1.14 33.62 -1.31
C GLY A 5 0.65 32.58 -2.33
N TYR A 6 1.20 31.36 -2.33
CA TYR A 6 0.73 30.30 -3.23
C TYR A 6 -0.55 29.64 -2.73
N GLN A 7 -1.39 29.21 -3.66
CA GLN A 7 -2.58 28.42 -3.40
C GLN A 7 -2.26 26.92 -3.31
N ASN A 8 -3.02 26.22 -2.46
CA ASN A 8 -2.93 24.77 -2.33
C ASN A 8 -4.17 24.13 -2.96
N TRP A 9 -3.98 23.39 -4.05
CA TRP A 9 -5.06 22.78 -4.81
C TRP A 9 -5.10 21.27 -4.57
N TYR A 10 -6.30 20.74 -4.36
CA TYR A 10 -6.53 19.30 -4.25
C TYR A 10 -7.28 18.80 -5.49
N LEU A 11 -6.65 17.89 -6.25
CA LEU A 11 -7.24 17.31 -7.45
C LEU A 11 -7.98 16.00 -7.11
N GLY A 12 -9.17 16.12 -6.51
CA GLY A 12 -9.94 14.97 -6.03
C GLY A 12 -10.49 14.03 -7.11
N ARG A 13 -10.47 14.44 -8.39
CA ARG A 13 -10.89 13.61 -9.53
C ARG A 13 -9.84 12.55 -9.91
N LEU A 14 -8.57 12.77 -9.54
CA LEU A 14 -7.48 11.85 -9.86
C LEU A 14 -7.55 10.63 -8.92
N LYS A 15 -7.63 9.43 -9.51
CA LYS A 15 -7.46 8.18 -8.76
C LYS A 15 -5.98 7.81 -8.72
N CYS A 16 -5.51 7.33 -7.58
CA CYS A 16 -4.14 6.83 -7.43
C CYS A 16 -4.10 5.57 -6.56
N ILE A 17 -3.15 4.69 -6.86
CA ILE A 17 -2.87 3.53 -6.01
C ILE A 17 -1.68 3.88 -5.13
N HIS A 18 -1.87 3.75 -3.82
CA HIS A 18 -0.82 3.97 -2.84
C HIS A 18 -0.54 2.67 -2.08
N TYR A 19 0.59 2.04 -2.40
CA TYR A 19 1.09 0.90 -1.64
C TYR A 19 1.81 1.38 -0.38
N LYS A 20 1.47 0.77 0.75
CA LYS A 20 2.06 1.14 2.03
C LYS A 20 3.52 0.68 2.08
N GLY A 21 4.45 1.60 2.29
CA GLY A 21 5.89 1.31 2.31
C GLY A 21 6.47 0.97 3.70
N GLU A 22 7.74 1.30 3.89
CA GLU A 22 8.54 1.03 5.10
C GLU A 22 7.98 1.69 6.37
N SER A 23 7.30 2.83 6.24
CA SER A 23 6.61 3.54 7.34
C SER A 23 5.48 2.72 8.00
N SER A 24 5.21 1.51 7.51
CA SER A 24 4.28 0.55 8.12
C SER A 24 4.80 -0.06 9.41
N VAL A 25 6.12 -0.05 9.65
CA VAL A 25 6.71 -0.60 10.87
C VAL A 25 6.40 0.32 12.04
N ARG A 26 5.33 -0.02 12.74
CA ARG A 26 4.76 0.73 13.85
C ARG A 26 5.49 0.44 15.16
N ASN A 27 6.82 0.34 15.14
CA ASN A 27 7.60 0.09 16.36
C ASN A 27 7.68 1.35 17.26
N LYS A 28 8.27 1.20 18.46
CA LYS A 28 8.46 2.30 19.41
C LYS A 28 9.31 3.45 18.83
N VAL A 29 10.31 3.13 18.02
CA VAL A 29 11.22 4.12 17.40
C VAL A 29 10.49 4.99 16.38
N TYR A 30 9.69 4.37 15.49
CA TYR A 30 8.82 5.07 14.54
C TYR A 30 7.93 6.06 15.27
N LEU A 31 7.28 5.61 16.35
CA LEU A 31 6.34 6.43 17.10
C LEU A 31 7.00 7.64 17.75
N LYS A 32 8.18 7.43 18.36
CA LYS A 32 9.01 8.50 18.93
C LYS A 32 9.39 9.53 17.86
N ARG A 33 9.78 9.07 16.66
CA ARG A 33 10.11 9.94 15.52
C ARG A 33 8.88 10.71 15.03
N PHE A 34 7.75 10.03 14.85
CA PHE A 34 6.49 10.63 14.37
C PHE A 34 6.01 11.75 15.30
N TYR A 35 5.84 11.47 16.59
CA TYR A 35 5.38 12.50 17.52
C TYR A 35 6.45 13.55 17.83
N GLY A 36 7.74 13.19 17.78
CA GLY A 36 8.84 14.15 17.85
C GLY A 36 8.76 15.18 16.71
N ALA A 37 8.53 14.71 15.48
CA ALA A 37 8.32 15.59 14.32
C ALA A 37 7.07 16.47 14.49
N MET A 38 5.97 15.91 14.99
CA MET A 38 4.76 16.69 15.30
C MET A 38 5.00 17.80 16.32
N HIS A 39 5.80 17.53 17.35
CA HIS A 39 6.19 18.53 18.34
C HIS A 39 7.01 19.67 17.71
N ILE A 40 7.99 19.34 16.87
CA ILE A 40 8.80 20.33 16.13
C ILE A 40 7.91 21.17 15.21
N PHE A 41 7.02 20.52 14.46
CA PHE A 41 6.07 21.19 13.57
C PHE A 41 5.19 22.18 14.35
N TYR A 42 4.63 21.75 15.47
CA TYR A 42 3.80 22.61 16.30
C TYR A 42 4.56 23.85 16.78
N LYS A 43 5.74 23.66 17.39
CA LYS A 43 6.59 24.75 17.89
C LYS A 43 6.94 25.78 16.80
N LYS A 44 7.14 25.32 15.55
CA LYS A 44 7.52 26.18 14.43
C LYS A 44 6.35 26.95 13.82
N HIS A 45 5.14 26.39 13.86
CA HIS A 45 3.99 26.90 13.11
C HIS A 45 2.89 27.51 13.97
N PHE A 46 2.87 27.24 15.28
CA PHE A 46 1.86 27.73 16.22
C PHE A 46 2.49 28.48 17.38
N LYS A 47 1.67 29.27 18.10
CA LYS A 47 2.13 29.92 19.32
C LYS A 47 2.45 28.85 20.37
N PRO A 48 3.62 28.92 21.03
CA PRO A 48 4.00 27.93 22.03
C PRO A 48 3.03 27.98 23.21
N ASN A 49 2.24 26.92 23.37
CA ASN A 49 1.43 26.69 24.55
C ASN A 49 2.10 25.59 25.41
N PRO A 50 2.57 25.90 26.64
CA PRO A 50 3.21 24.93 27.50
C PRO A 50 2.30 23.73 27.85
N LEU A 51 0.98 23.94 27.92
CA LEU A 51 0.01 22.86 28.14
C LEU A 51 0.01 21.84 26.98
N PHE A 52 0.14 22.33 25.73
CA PHE A 52 0.23 21.45 24.56
C PHE A 52 1.49 20.56 24.62
N ASN A 53 2.62 21.11 25.07
CA ASN A 53 3.85 20.34 25.21
C ASN A 53 3.71 19.22 26.26
N VAL A 54 2.99 19.49 27.36
CA VAL A 54 2.67 18.48 28.37
C VAL A 54 1.75 17.41 27.79
N MET A 55 0.68 17.80 27.08
CA MET A 55 -0.26 16.88 26.43
C MET A 55 0.43 15.97 25.41
N VAL A 56 1.32 16.51 24.56
CA VAL A 56 2.08 15.71 23.59
C VAL A 56 3.01 14.73 24.30
N LYS A 57 3.73 15.17 25.34
CA LYS A 57 4.61 14.28 26.13
C LYS A 57 3.83 13.16 26.80
N LEU A 58 2.69 13.48 27.42
CA LEU A 58 1.81 12.48 28.05
C LEU A 58 1.25 11.50 27.03
N GLY A 59 0.78 11.98 25.88
CA GLY A 59 0.33 11.13 24.78
C GLY A 59 1.41 10.12 24.37
N ILE A 60 2.62 10.59 24.05
CA ILE A 60 3.74 9.71 23.65
C ILE A 60 4.04 8.65 24.72
N SER A 61 4.02 9.04 26.00
CA SER A 61 4.32 8.13 27.12
C SER A 61 3.22 7.10 27.38
N LEU A 62 1.95 7.44 27.14
CA LEU A 62 0.80 6.55 27.36
C LEU A 62 0.49 5.65 26.16
N LEU A 63 0.91 6.05 24.95
CA LEU A 63 0.68 5.29 23.72
C LEU A 63 1.14 3.81 23.74
N PRO A 64 2.27 3.43 24.35
CA PRO A 64 2.68 2.03 24.45
C PRO A 64 1.71 1.14 25.22
N LEU A 65 0.94 1.71 26.18
CA LEU A 65 0.02 0.96 27.03
C LEU A 65 -1.29 0.59 26.31
N ILE A 66 -1.67 1.37 25.31
CA ILE A 66 -2.93 1.23 24.57
C ILE A 66 -2.72 0.40 23.29
N ARG A 67 -1.46 0.17 22.89
CA ARG A 67 -1.15 -0.36 21.57
C ARG A 67 -1.24 -1.89 21.52
N LYS A 68 -2.15 -2.38 20.69
CA LYS A 68 -2.07 -3.73 20.12
C LYS A 68 -1.29 -3.65 18.81
N GLU A 69 -0.23 -4.44 18.66
CA GLU A 69 0.41 -4.56 17.36
C GLU A 69 -0.57 -5.23 16.38
N PRO A 70 -0.79 -4.65 15.19
CA PRO A 70 -1.59 -5.31 14.17
C PRO A 70 -0.88 -6.62 13.81
N LYS A 71 -1.53 -7.76 14.07
CA LYS A 71 -1.03 -9.06 13.62
C LYS A 71 -1.10 -9.08 12.09
N THR A 72 0.06 -9.06 11.43
CA THR A 72 0.13 -9.36 10.00
C THR A 72 -0.04 -10.87 9.86
N ARG A 73 -1.16 -11.31 9.29
CA ARG A 73 -1.35 -12.72 8.95
C ARG A 73 -0.59 -12.97 7.64
N PRO A 74 0.31 -13.98 7.58
CA PRO A 74 0.87 -14.39 6.30
C PRO A 74 -0.27 -14.91 5.42
N VAL A 75 -0.39 -14.37 4.21
CA VAL A 75 -1.35 -14.85 3.22
C VAL A 75 -0.70 -15.99 2.45
N GLU A 76 -1.30 -17.16 2.52
CA GLU A 76 -0.90 -18.31 1.72
C GLU A 76 -1.66 -18.27 0.39
N LEU A 77 -0.93 -18.10 -0.71
CA LEU A 77 -1.45 -18.02 -2.06
C LEU A 77 -1.32 -19.40 -2.73
N LYS A 78 -2.34 -19.80 -3.48
CA LYS A 78 -2.43 -21.14 -4.09
C LYS A 78 -2.41 -21.11 -5.62
N LYS A 79 -2.83 -19.99 -6.22
CA LYS A 79 -2.93 -19.83 -7.67
C LYS A 79 -2.45 -18.44 -8.11
N GLY A 80 -1.82 -18.39 -9.28
CA GLY A 80 -1.54 -17.15 -10.01
C GLY A 80 -2.54 -16.94 -11.14
N LEU A 81 -2.98 -15.71 -11.36
CA LEU A 81 -3.70 -15.28 -12.56
C LEU A 81 -2.96 -14.11 -13.18
N PHE A 82 -2.60 -14.22 -14.45
CA PHE A 82 -1.95 -13.16 -15.19
C PHE A 82 -2.90 -12.59 -16.24
N PHE A 83 -3.21 -11.31 -16.11
CA PHE A 83 -4.03 -10.56 -17.05
C PHE A 83 -3.08 -9.73 -17.93
N GLY A 84 -2.80 -10.24 -19.13
CA GLY A 84 -1.88 -9.63 -20.08
C GLY A 84 -1.80 -10.45 -21.37
N LYS A 85 -0.95 -10.04 -22.32
CA LYS A 85 -0.88 -10.71 -23.64
C LYS A 85 -0.21 -12.07 -23.58
N GLN A 86 0.87 -12.18 -22.80
CA GLN A 86 1.67 -13.37 -22.66
C GLN A 86 2.33 -13.39 -21.28
N LEU A 87 2.48 -14.59 -20.71
CA LEU A 87 3.23 -14.77 -19.47
C LEU A 87 4.71 -14.42 -19.71
N PRO A 88 5.30 -13.50 -18.92
CA PRO A 88 6.72 -13.22 -19.03
C PRO A 88 7.57 -14.42 -18.59
N GLU A 89 8.75 -14.57 -19.18
CA GLU A 89 9.71 -15.61 -18.79
C GLU A 89 10.02 -15.52 -17.28
N GLY A 90 10.06 -16.66 -16.59
CA GLY A 90 10.37 -16.76 -15.16
C GLY A 90 9.20 -16.59 -14.19
N PHE A 91 7.98 -16.31 -14.65
CA PHE A 91 6.81 -16.16 -13.77
C PHE A 91 6.43 -17.42 -12.98
N SER A 92 6.56 -18.60 -13.59
CA SER A 92 6.16 -19.87 -12.95
C SER A 92 7.24 -20.44 -12.03
N ASP A 93 8.51 -20.09 -12.24
CA ASP A 93 9.64 -20.79 -11.63
C ASP A 93 9.97 -20.29 -10.21
N LYS A 94 9.56 -19.08 -9.83
CA LYS A 94 9.96 -18.46 -8.55
C LYS A 94 9.00 -18.68 -7.39
N ASP A 95 7.70 -18.87 -7.67
CA ASP A 95 6.66 -18.81 -6.62
C ASP A 95 5.98 -20.15 -6.32
N ALA A 96 6.34 -21.25 -7.01
CA ALA A 96 5.59 -22.52 -6.99
C ALA A 96 4.08 -22.37 -7.32
N LEU A 97 3.67 -21.22 -7.83
CA LEU A 97 2.31 -20.89 -8.25
C LEU A 97 2.13 -21.19 -9.73
N HIS A 98 1.08 -21.91 -10.08
CA HIS A 98 0.65 -22.05 -11.47
C HIS A 98 -0.10 -20.78 -11.91
N TYR A 99 0.37 -20.16 -12.99
CA TYR A 99 -0.24 -18.99 -13.61
C TYR A 99 -0.99 -19.36 -14.88
N ASP A 100 -2.26 -18.96 -14.95
CA ASP A 100 -3.05 -19.01 -16.17
C ASP A 100 -3.15 -17.61 -16.79
N LEU A 101 -3.08 -17.54 -18.12
CA LEU A 101 -3.51 -16.35 -18.86
C LEU A 101 -5.02 -16.22 -18.71
N SER A 102 -5.46 -15.03 -18.33
CA SER A 102 -6.87 -14.73 -18.18
C SER A 102 -7.26 -13.55 -19.04
N ASP A 103 -8.33 -13.74 -19.80
CA ASP A 103 -9.06 -12.64 -20.42
C ASP A 103 -9.80 -11.84 -19.34
N SER A 104 -10.20 -10.61 -19.69
CA SER A 104 -10.80 -9.58 -18.81
C SER A 104 -12.15 -9.95 -18.16
N MET A 105 -12.55 -11.22 -18.18
CA MET A 105 -13.84 -11.73 -17.67
C MET A 105 -13.74 -12.73 -16.51
N VAL A 106 -12.55 -13.23 -16.13
CA VAL A 106 -12.42 -14.09 -14.95
C VAL A 106 -12.29 -13.24 -13.69
N LYS A 107 -13.25 -13.37 -12.77
CA LYS A 107 -13.11 -12.79 -11.44
C LYS A 107 -12.11 -13.62 -10.63
N PRO A 108 -11.08 -13.00 -10.03
CA PRO A 108 -10.21 -13.71 -9.09
C PRO A 108 -11.02 -14.33 -7.96
N ASN A 109 -10.51 -15.43 -7.38
CA ASN A 109 -11.09 -16.05 -6.19
C ASN A 109 -10.15 -15.85 -4.98
N PRO A 110 -10.57 -16.19 -3.75
CA PRO A 110 -9.69 -16.11 -2.58
C PRO A 110 -8.40 -16.91 -2.74
N HIS A 111 -7.33 -16.49 -2.04
CA HIS A 111 -6.00 -17.13 -2.09
C HIS A 111 -5.33 -17.11 -3.47
N THR A 112 -5.68 -16.14 -4.31
CA THR A 112 -5.09 -15.95 -5.64
C THR A 112 -4.16 -14.74 -5.67
N LYS A 113 -3.10 -14.82 -6.46
CA LYS A 113 -2.29 -13.68 -6.90
C LYS A 113 -2.75 -13.23 -8.28
N ALA A 114 -3.47 -12.12 -8.35
CA ALA A 114 -3.92 -11.51 -9.59
C ALA A 114 -2.92 -10.44 -10.03
N VAL A 115 -2.27 -10.64 -11.18
CA VAL A 115 -1.26 -9.75 -11.74
C VAL A 115 -1.82 -9.11 -13.01
N TYR A 116 -1.86 -7.77 -13.04
CA TYR A 116 -2.34 -7.01 -14.19
C TYR A 116 -1.17 -6.32 -14.90
N GLU A 117 -1.06 -6.53 -16.21
CA GLU A 117 0.00 -5.95 -17.04
C GLU A 117 -0.34 -4.54 -17.51
N ALA A 118 0.46 -3.54 -17.11
CA ALA A 118 0.23 -2.12 -17.44
C ALA A 118 0.56 -1.76 -18.90
N GLU A 119 1.10 -2.70 -19.68
CA GLU A 119 1.24 -2.57 -21.14
C GLU A 119 -0.05 -2.97 -21.86
N HIS A 120 -0.88 -3.81 -21.23
CA HIS A 120 -2.14 -4.28 -21.79
C HIS A 120 -3.35 -3.50 -21.25
N PHE A 121 -3.34 -3.13 -19.97
CA PHE A 121 -4.40 -2.38 -19.32
C PHE A 121 -3.94 -0.98 -18.90
N SER A 122 -4.81 0.00 -19.07
CA SER A 122 -4.63 1.31 -18.47
C SER A 122 -4.72 1.24 -16.94
N PHE A 123 -4.08 2.18 -16.24
CA PHE A 123 -4.21 2.26 -14.78
C PHE A 123 -5.65 2.48 -14.32
N GLU A 124 -6.50 3.12 -15.11
CA GLU A 124 -7.92 3.30 -14.79
C GLU A 124 -8.68 1.97 -14.77
N GLU A 125 -8.43 1.11 -15.77
CA GLU A 125 -8.99 -0.24 -15.82
C GLU A 125 -8.47 -1.09 -14.66
N ILE A 126 -7.16 -1.04 -14.38
CA ILE A 126 -6.56 -1.77 -13.26
C ILE A 126 -7.16 -1.31 -11.91
N ILE A 127 -7.30 0.00 -11.70
CA ILE A 127 -7.93 0.54 -10.48
C ILE A 127 -9.37 0.07 -10.36
N THR A 128 -10.11 0.03 -11.48
CA THR A 128 -11.49 -0.47 -11.49
C THR A 128 -11.54 -1.95 -11.10
N GLN A 129 -10.61 -2.76 -11.58
CA GLN A 129 -10.48 -4.16 -11.15
C GLN A 129 -10.14 -4.28 -9.66
N PHE A 130 -9.26 -3.42 -9.15
CA PHE A 130 -8.92 -3.42 -7.73
C PHE A 130 -10.13 -3.04 -6.86
N GLU A 131 -10.92 -2.05 -7.26
CA GLU A 131 -12.14 -1.62 -6.57
C GLU A 131 -13.20 -2.73 -6.58
N GLN A 132 -13.41 -3.39 -7.72
CA GLN A 132 -14.40 -4.47 -7.88
C GLN A 132 -14.06 -5.73 -7.06
N ASN A 133 -12.76 -6.02 -6.90
CA ASN A 133 -12.28 -7.23 -6.23
C ASN A 133 -11.79 -6.99 -4.78
N ALA A 134 -11.87 -5.75 -4.26
CA ALA A 134 -11.37 -5.39 -2.93
C ALA A 134 -12.00 -6.15 -1.76
N SER A 135 -13.20 -6.70 -1.95
CA SER A 135 -13.93 -7.47 -0.93
C SER A 135 -13.53 -8.96 -0.89
N ILE A 136 -12.73 -9.43 -1.84
CA ILE A 136 -12.32 -10.83 -1.91
C ILE A 136 -11.23 -11.07 -0.86
N PRO A 137 -11.44 -11.98 0.11
CA PRO A 137 -10.45 -12.24 1.14
C PRO A 137 -9.20 -12.88 0.55
N ASP A 138 -8.04 -12.54 1.12
CA ASP A 138 -6.74 -13.15 0.80
C ASP A 138 -6.39 -13.09 -0.70
N LEU A 139 -6.87 -12.07 -1.41
CA LEU A 139 -6.53 -11.77 -2.81
C LEU A 139 -5.31 -10.83 -2.85
N MET A 140 -4.22 -11.28 -3.45
CA MET A 140 -3.05 -10.44 -3.72
C MET A 140 -3.21 -9.78 -5.09
N MET A 141 -3.39 -8.46 -5.13
CA MET A 141 -3.54 -7.71 -6.38
C MET A 141 -2.25 -6.97 -6.70
N MET A 142 -1.67 -7.26 -7.87
CA MET A 142 -0.38 -6.75 -8.29
C MET A 142 -0.45 -6.13 -9.68
N ILE A 143 0.45 -5.18 -9.94
CA ILE A 143 0.65 -4.56 -11.24
C ILE A 143 2.06 -4.93 -11.71
N LYS A 144 2.17 -5.42 -12.94
CA LYS A 144 3.44 -5.54 -13.67
C LYS A 144 3.58 -4.29 -14.56
N PRO A 145 4.47 -3.34 -14.24
CA PRO A 145 4.69 -2.16 -15.07
C PRO A 145 5.23 -2.54 -16.47
N SER A 146 5.00 -1.66 -17.45
CA SER A 146 5.61 -1.78 -18.78
C SER A 146 7.14 -1.80 -18.67
N ASP A 147 7.78 -2.67 -19.45
CA ASP A 147 9.24 -2.84 -19.50
C ASP A 147 9.94 -3.19 -18.16
N ALA A 148 9.19 -3.60 -17.14
CA ALA A 148 9.73 -3.96 -15.83
C ALA A 148 9.78 -5.47 -15.61
N ARG A 149 10.88 -5.95 -15.00
CA ARG A 149 11.05 -7.33 -14.49
C ARG A 149 10.65 -7.46 -13.02
N PHE A 150 9.62 -6.74 -12.63
CA PHE A 150 9.04 -6.82 -11.30
C PHE A 150 7.56 -6.49 -11.33
N MET A 151 6.89 -6.87 -10.25
CA MET A 151 5.50 -6.52 -9.99
C MET A 151 5.37 -5.93 -8.59
N VAL A 152 4.39 -5.05 -8.41
CA VAL A 152 4.14 -4.35 -7.15
C VAL A 152 2.67 -4.49 -6.76
N GLY A 153 2.41 -4.75 -5.49
CA GLY A 153 1.05 -5.05 -5.04
C GLY A 153 0.86 -5.06 -3.54
N SER A 154 -0.35 -5.38 -3.10
CA SER A 154 -0.67 -5.68 -1.70
C SER A 154 -1.90 -6.59 -1.64
N HIS A 155 -2.04 -7.34 -0.55
CA HIS A 155 -3.22 -8.16 -0.28
C HIS A 155 -4.27 -7.40 0.55
N ASP A 156 -3.87 -6.34 1.25
CA ASP A 156 -4.81 -5.47 1.96
C ASP A 156 -4.27 -4.04 2.15
N ARG A 157 -5.11 -3.15 2.70
CA ARG A 157 -4.81 -1.72 2.89
C ARG A 157 -3.92 -1.40 4.09
N ASN A 158 -3.79 -2.34 5.02
CA ASN A 158 -3.07 -2.18 6.29
C ASN A 158 -1.68 -2.80 6.26
N SER A 159 -1.48 -3.85 5.45
CA SER A 159 -0.17 -4.48 5.24
C SER A 159 0.77 -3.62 4.39
N ARG A 160 2.06 -3.96 4.48
CA ARG A 160 3.10 -3.38 3.63
C ARG A 160 2.93 -3.96 2.23
N GLY A 161 3.03 -3.11 1.21
CA GLY A 161 3.06 -3.57 -0.18
C GLY A 161 4.29 -4.44 -0.45
N ALA A 162 4.14 -5.36 -1.39
CA ALA A 162 5.20 -6.25 -1.86
C ALA A 162 5.73 -5.77 -3.21
N VAL A 163 7.02 -6.02 -3.42
CA VAL A 163 7.68 -5.92 -4.74
C VAL A 163 8.33 -7.29 -4.99
N GLU A 164 8.00 -7.90 -6.12
CA GLU A 164 8.46 -9.23 -6.48
C GLU A 164 9.07 -9.18 -7.88
N SER A 165 10.28 -9.72 -8.02
CA SER A 165 11.03 -9.74 -9.28
C SER A 165 11.06 -11.12 -9.89
N PHE A 166 10.88 -11.22 -11.21
CA PHE A 166 10.90 -12.47 -11.98
C PHE A 166 12.03 -12.45 -13.02
#